data_AF-A0A2W4P1Z8-F1
#
_entry.id   AF-A0A2W4P1Z8-F1
#
_cell.length_a   1.000
_cell.length_b   1.000
_cell.length_c   1.000
_cell.angle_alpha   90.00
_cell.angle_beta   90.00
_cell.angle_gamma   90.00
#
_symmetry.space_group_name_H-M   'P 1'
#
loop_
_entity.id
_entity.type
_entity.pdbx_description
1 polymer ?
#
loop_
_entity_poly.entity_id
_entity_poly.type
_entity_poly.pdbx_seq_one_letter_code
_entity_poly.pdbx_strand_id
1 'polypeptide(L)'
;MALWPGRKPFFFMVRTPTEPIVAGTSGDVISAWAVLAPPDASDLTPILQLEDEQGAVIARSDSYMTETDRWRSGEVLMQRTSLFVPHGTPPGDYLLRATWVAKASDRYVPFEAGGVWETIGRGVVEKPANFPDPSVLPVEIEAGQDVVPGIRLLGWNAVPASARPGETLSLTLYWQALPSVAARAALALEIYLERDGMTWPLYSGGPVGDTYGAENWSDGELVVARERARLPRTLDAGDYRLMLAAGQSEVELGQLRIEGQPRQFDPPAVQTISGARFGDVIALYGFDLAAADGQIDLRLVWQSLQATDEDYTVFVHVLNAQGEIVAQRDMFPGAGAYPTSLWLEGEYVHDEYHFDGLDPNGMYTILAGLYLQDTGQRLSVDSQSFIILDTIIFS
;
A
#
# COMPACT_ATOMS: atom_id res chain seq x y z
N MET A 1 -20.22 -9.69 17.54
CA MET A 1 -19.36 -8.82 16.72
C MET A 1 -19.99 -7.43 16.75
N ALA A 2 -19.59 -6.60 17.72
CA ALA A 2 -20.15 -5.27 17.91
C ALA A 2 -19.26 -4.27 17.18
N LEU A 3 -19.80 -3.62 16.14
CA LEU A 3 -19.15 -2.50 15.47
C LEU A 3 -18.99 -1.36 16.51
N TRP A 4 -17.76 -0.87 16.67
CA TRP A 4 -17.44 0.19 17.64
C TRP A 4 -18.01 1.56 17.21
N PRO A 5 -18.45 2.42 18.15
CA PRO A 5 -19.33 3.56 17.84
C PRO A 5 -18.73 4.72 17.02
N GLY A 6 -17.44 4.68 16.65
CA GLY A 6 -16.74 5.78 15.98
C GLY A 6 -16.60 5.69 14.46
N ARG A 7 -16.84 4.51 13.86
CA ARG A 7 -16.72 4.27 12.40
C ARG A 7 -17.97 3.57 11.92
N LYS A 8 -19.04 4.33 11.65
CA LYS A 8 -20.18 3.75 10.94
C LYS A 8 -19.80 3.63 9.46
N PRO A 9 -19.93 2.46 8.82
CA PRO A 9 -19.74 2.39 7.39
C PRO A 9 -20.77 3.27 6.71
N PHE A 10 -20.36 3.96 5.66
CA PHE A 10 -21.23 4.88 4.92
C PHE A 10 -21.75 4.26 3.64
N PHE A 11 -21.00 3.32 3.05
CA PHE A 11 -21.33 2.75 1.75
C PHE A 11 -21.23 1.23 1.74
N PHE A 12 -22.14 0.60 0.99
CA PHE A 12 -22.07 -0.81 0.63
C PHE A 12 -22.29 -0.96 -0.87
N MET A 13 -21.52 -1.83 -1.52
CA MET A 13 -21.58 -2.00 -2.96
C MET A 13 -22.60 -3.05 -3.40
N VAL A 14 -23.41 -2.70 -4.39
CA VAL A 14 -24.52 -3.54 -4.86
C VAL A 14 -24.14 -4.33 -6.12
N ARG A 15 -23.40 -3.73 -7.05
CA ARG A 15 -23.01 -4.35 -8.33
C ARG A 15 -21.91 -3.56 -9.05
N THR A 16 -21.11 -4.27 -9.86
CA THR A 16 -20.03 -3.75 -10.71
C THR A 16 -19.92 -4.51 -12.03
N PRO A 17 -20.80 -4.27 -13.04
CA PRO A 17 -20.50 -4.78 -14.37
C PRO A 17 -19.33 -3.99 -14.98
N THR A 18 -18.37 -4.72 -15.51
CA THR A 18 -17.26 -4.19 -16.30
C THR A 18 -17.29 -4.90 -17.65
N GLU A 19 -17.35 -4.13 -18.73
CA GLU A 19 -16.99 -4.67 -20.04
C GLU A 19 -15.46 -4.73 -20.14
N PRO A 20 -14.89 -5.67 -20.90
CA PRO A 20 -13.46 -5.68 -21.15
C PRO A 20 -12.99 -4.33 -21.70
N ILE A 21 -11.87 -3.83 -21.19
CA ILE A 21 -11.29 -2.54 -21.61
C ILE A 21 -10.05 -2.83 -22.46
N VAL A 22 -10.02 -2.30 -23.67
CA VAL A 22 -8.84 -2.43 -24.53
C VAL A 22 -7.74 -1.52 -24.00
N ALA A 23 -6.51 -2.03 -23.86
CA ALA A 23 -5.37 -1.21 -23.44
C ALA A 23 -5.15 -0.03 -24.40
N GLY A 24 -4.99 1.17 -23.84
CA GLY A 24 -4.95 2.42 -24.59
C GLY A 24 -6.30 3.11 -24.80
N THR A 25 -7.37 2.63 -24.16
CA THR A 25 -8.72 3.20 -24.27
C THR A 25 -9.34 3.42 -22.90
N SER A 26 -10.48 4.11 -22.86
CA SER A 26 -11.31 4.23 -21.67
C SER A 26 -12.46 3.23 -21.69
N GLY A 27 -12.70 2.58 -20.57
CA GLY A 27 -13.90 1.80 -20.31
C GLY A 27 -14.72 2.41 -19.17
N ASP A 28 -16.00 2.07 -19.12
CA ASP A 28 -16.87 2.52 -18.05
C ASP A 28 -17.00 1.47 -16.96
N VAL A 29 -16.72 1.89 -15.73
CA VAL A 29 -17.06 1.14 -14.53
C VAL A 29 -18.38 1.68 -14.00
N ILE A 30 -19.39 0.84 -13.97
CA ILE A 30 -20.67 1.17 -13.34
C ILE A 30 -20.62 0.62 -11.92
N SER A 31 -20.77 1.48 -10.91
CA SER A 31 -20.87 1.07 -9.52
C SER A 31 -22.18 1.56 -8.90
N ALA A 32 -22.74 0.77 -8.00
CA ALA A 32 -23.91 1.15 -7.22
C ALA A 32 -23.60 1.02 -5.73
N TRP A 33 -23.86 2.10 -4.98
CA TRP A 33 -23.51 2.24 -3.57
C TRP A 33 -24.76 2.55 -2.75
N ALA A 34 -25.04 1.73 -1.75
CA ALA A 34 -26.09 2.01 -0.77
C ALA A 34 -25.51 2.82 0.40
N VAL A 35 -26.14 3.94 0.72
CA VAL A 35 -25.77 4.79 1.85
C VAL A 35 -26.27 4.13 3.13
N LEU A 36 -25.37 3.68 3.99
CA LEU A 36 -25.72 3.03 5.26
C LEU A 36 -25.98 4.07 6.36
N ALA A 37 -25.20 5.16 6.38
CA ALA A 37 -25.35 6.29 7.28
C ALA A 37 -25.08 7.60 6.52
N PRO A 38 -25.74 8.73 6.88
CA PRO A 38 -25.46 10.03 6.28
C PRO A 38 -23.99 10.41 6.46
N PRO A 39 -23.26 10.77 5.39
CA PRO A 39 -21.92 11.31 5.46
C PRO A 39 -21.81 12.56 6.34
N ASP A 40 -20.68 12.71 7.02
CA ASP A 40 -20.33 13.90 7.81
C ASP A 40 -19.48 14.92 7.01
N ALA A 41 -19.16 14.60 5.75
CA ALA A 41 -18.44 15.46 4.83
C ALA A 41 -19.31 15.77 3.61
N SER A 42 -19.21 16.99 3.07
CA SER A 42 -19.98 17.43 1.91
C SER A 42 -19.33 17.10 0.57
N ASP A 43 -18.10 16.58 0.57
CA ASP A 43 -17.23 16.44 -0.61
C ASP A 43 -16.61 15.04 -0.75
N LEU A 44 -17.32 14.01 -0.29
CA LEU A 44 -16.88 12.63 -0.46
C LEU A 44 -16.71 12.30 -1.94
N THR A 45 -15.48 11.93 -2.30
CA THR A 45 -15.10 11.56 -3.65
C THR A 45 -14.69 10.09 -3.70
N PRO A 46 -15.36 9.27 -4.51
CA PRO A 46 -14.92 7.92 -4.79
C PRO A 46 -13.68 7.95 -5.68
N ILE A 47 -12.72 7.11 -5.33
CA ILE A 47 -11.55 6.79 -6.13
C ILE A 47 -11.68 5.33 -6.53
N LEU A 48 -11.54 5.07 -7.82
CA LEU A 48 -11.45 3.73 -8.40
C LEU A 48 -10.03 3.48 -8.88
N GLN A 49 -9.54 2.27 -8.63
CA GLN A 49 -8.24 1.81 -9.09
C GLN A 49 -8.36 0.43 -9.74
N LEU A 50 -7.59 0.26 -10.82
CA LEU A 50 -7.31 -1.03 -11.42
C LEU A 50 -5.91 -1.44 -10.98
N GLU A 51 -5.80 -2.57 -10.31
CA GLU A 51 -4.56 -3.10 -9.75
C GLU A 51 -4.29 -4.50 -10.31
N ASP A 52 -3.02 -4.83 -10.51
CA ASP A 52 -2.63 -6.22 -10.75
C ASP A 52 -2.67 -7.05 -9.47
N GLU A 53 -2.40 -8.35 -9.57
CA GLU A 53 -2.39 -9.25 -8.41
C GLU A 53 -1.25 -8.96 -7.41
N GLN A 54 -0.24 -8.18 -7.83
CA GLN A 54 0.89 -7.75 -7.00
C GLN A 54 0.62 -6.38 -6.34
N GLY A 55 -0.55 -5.78 -6.56
CA GLY A 55 -0.95 -4.49 -6.01
C GLY A 55 -0.30 -3.29 -6.70
N ALA A 56 0.22 -3.43 -7.92
CA ALA A 56 0.64 -2.28 -8.72
C ALA A 56 -0.59 -1.61 -9.34
N VAL A 57 -0.71 -0.29 -9.15
CA VAL A 57 -1.81 0.49 -9.70
C VAL A 57 -1.56 0.73 -11.19
N ILE A 58 -2.43 0.20 -12.03
CA ILE A 58 -2.40 0.31 -13.49
C ILE A 58 -3.11 1.58 -13.95
N ALA A 59 -4.29 1.81 -13.39
CA ALA A 59 -5.14 2.94 -13.74
C ALA A 59 -5.86 3.44 -12.49
N ARG A 60 -6.08 4.75 -12.42
CA ARG A 60 -6.83 5.40 -11.35
C ARG A 60 -7.78 6.43 -11.95
N SER A 61 -9.00 6.48 -11.42
CA SER A 61 -9.98 7.50 -11.76
C SER A 61 -10.68 7.95 -10.49
N ASP A 62 -11.08 9.21 -10.41
CA ASP A 62 -11.94 9.71 -9.36
C ASP A 62 -13.09 10.53 -9.95
N SER A 63 -14.11 10.78 -9.16
CA SER A 63 -15.27 11.56 -9.62
C SER A 63 -15.72 12.46 -8.50
N TYR A 64 -15.32 13.73 -8.57
CA TYR A 64 -15.66 14.69 -7.53
C TYR A 64 -17.18 14.82 -7.35
N MET A 65 -17.62 14.77 -6.08
CA MET A 65 -19.03 14.91 -5.72
C MET A 65 -19.18 16.03 -4.68
N THR A 66 -20.34 16.67 -4.68
CA THR A 66 -20.69 17.75 -3.75
C THR A 66 -21.99 17.43 -3.04
N GLU A 67 -22.21 18.11 -1.92
CA GLU A 67 -23.40 17.95 -1.08
C GLU A 67 -23.61 16.50 -0.60
N THR A 68 -22.52 15.75 -0.43
CA THR A 68 -22.59 14.35 -0.01
C THR A 68 -23.10 14.18 1.43
N ASP A 69 -23.02 15.23 2.24
CA ASP A 69 -23.62 15.39 3.57
C ASP A 69 -25.16 15.43 3.55
N ARG A 70 -25.77 15.60 2.37
CA ARG A 70 -27.23 15.55 2.21
C ARG A 70 -27.77 14.15 1.95
N TRP A 71 -26.90 13.17 1.72
CA TRP A 71 -27.31 11.80 1.41
C TRP A 71 -27.96 11.14 2.62
N ARG A 72 -28.98 10.33 2.36
CA ARG A 72 -29.79 9.70 3.40
C ARG A 72 -29.52 8.20 3.46
N SER A 73 -29.57 7.65 4.67
CA SER A 73 -29.52 6.20 4.87
C SER A 73 -30.59 5.50 4.01
N GLY A 74 -30.18 4.46 3.28
CA GLY A 74 -30.99 3.70 2.34
C GLY A 74 -30.99 4.24 0.91
N GLU A 75 -30.44 5.43 0.64
CA GLU A 75 -30.29 5.91 -0.74
C GLU A 75 -29.28 5.05 -1.51
N VAL A 76 -29.55 4.84 -2.81
CA VAL A 76 -28.64 4.12 -3.70
C VAL A 76 -28.11 5.10 -4.74
N LEU A 77 -26.81 5.33 -4.70
CA LEU A 77 -26.08 6.09 -5.70
C LEU A 77 -25.64 5.13 -6.81
N MET A 78 -26.01 5.43 -8.05
CA MET A 78 -25.43 4.76 -9.22
C MET A 78 -24.47 5.72 -9.91
N GLN A 79 -23.26 5.25 -10.14
CA GLN A 79 -22.18 6.02 -10.74
C GLN A 79 -21.61 5.30 -11.95
N ARG A 80 -21.33 6.06 -12.99
CA ARG A 80 -20.55 5.64 -14.14
C ARG A 80 -19.23 6.40 -14.12
N THR A 81 -18.13 5.67 -13.97
CA THR A 81 -16.79 6.25 -13.96
C THR A 81 -16.02 5.78 -15.17
N SER A 82 -15.52 6.73 -15.95
CA SER A 82 -14.60 6.44 -17.05
C SER A 82 -13.22 6.15 -16.49
N LEU A 83 -12.65 5.01 -16.85
CA LEU A 83 -11.33 4.55 -16.44
C LEU A 83 -10.48 4.34 -17.70
N PHE A 84 -9.44 5.14 -17.86
CA PHE A 84 -8.47 4.99 -18.94
C PHE A 84 -7.43 3.92 -18.58
N VAL A 85 -7.35 2.85 -19.35
CA VAL A 85 -6.32 1.82 -19.22
C VAL A 85 -5.14 2.20 -20.12
N PRO A 86 -3.93 2.43 -19.57
CA PRO A 86 -2.79 2.91 -20.37
C PRO A 86 -2.38 1.96 -21.50
N HIS A 87 -1.75 2.52 -22.53
CA HIS A 87 -1.09 1.74 -23.58
C HIS A 87 -0.05 0.79 -22.98
N GLY A 88 0.05 -0.40 -23.57
CA GLY A 88 0.96 -1.46 -23.14
C GLY A 88 0.63 -2.11 -21.80
N THR A 89 -0.55 -1.83 -21.22
CA THR A 89 -1.07 -2.67 -20.14
C THR A 89 -1.22 -4.12 -20.65
N PRO A 90 -0.61 -5.11 -19.99
CA PRO A 90 -0.79 -6.52 -20.34
C PRO A 90 -2.28 -6.92 -20.38
N PRO A 91 -2.70 -7.83 -21.26
CA PRO A 91 -4.05 -8.39 -21.18
C PRO A 91 -4.16 -9.32 -19.97
N GLY A 92 -5.33 -9.32 -19.32
CA GLY A 92 -5.56 -10.18 -18.16
C GLY A 92 -6.69 -9.71 -17.27
N ASP A 93 -6.87 -10.44 -16.16
CA ASP A 93 -7.77 -10.06 -15.09
C ASP A 93 -7.04 -9.15 -14.08
N TYR A 94 -7.67 -8.05 -13.73
CA TYR A 94 -7.16 -7.07 -12.78
C TYR A 94 -8.16 -6.87 -11.65
N LEU A 95 -7.67 -6.58 -10.45
CA LEU A 95 -8.51 -6.20 -9.32
C LEU A 95 -9.04 -4.79 -9.54
N LEU A 96 -10.36 -4.63 -9.43
CA LEU A 96 -10.98 -3.33 -9.40
C LEU A 96 -11.25 -2.99 -7.94
N ARG A 97 -10.65 -1.90 -7.45
CA ARG A 97 -10.72 -1.47 -6.06
C ARG A 97 -11.30 -0.07 -5.93
N ALA A 98 -11.92 0.20 -4.78
CA ALA A 98 -12.51 1.50 -4.49
C ALA A 98 -12.19 1.98 -3.08
N THR A 99 -12.16 3.30 -2.96
CA THR A 99 -12.16 4.00 -1.68
C THR A 99 -12.96 5.29 -1.78
N TRP A 100 -13.34 5.85 -0.65
CA TRP A 100 -14.04 7.12 -0.53
C TRP A 100 -13.21 8.06 0.33
N VAL A 101 -12.97 9.28 -0.16
CA VAL A 101 -12.18 10.30 0.55
C VAL A 101 -12.93 11.61 0.63
N ALA A 102 -12.98 12.22 1.82
CA ALA A 102 -13.33 13.62 1.97
C ALA A 102 -12.14 14.46 1.49
N LYS A 103 -12.23 15.01 0.27
CA LYS A 103 -11.08 15.61 -0.42
C LYS A 103 -10.49 16.82 0.30
N ALA A 104 -11.32 17.66 0.93
CA ALA A 104 -10.89 18.86 1.62
C ALA A 104 -10.04 18.56 2.86
N SER A 105 -10.24 17.42 3.51
CA SER A 105 -9.53 17.01 4.72
C SER A 105 -8.59 15.81 4.50
N ASP A 106 -8.49 15.30 3.28
CA ASP A 106 -7.82 14.04 2.92
C ASP A 106 -8.17 12.86 3.85
N ARG A 107 -9.43 12.80 4.27
CA ARG A 107 -9.89 11.79 5.24
C ARG A 107 -10.61 10.66 4.51
N TYR A 108 -10.01 9.49 4.56
CA TYR A 108 -10.58 8.27 4.00
C TYR A 108 -11.74 7.76 4.85
N VAL A 109 -12.76 7.24 4.17
CA VAL A 109 -13.96 6.68 4.79
C VAL A 109 -13.81 5.16 4.89
N PRO A 110 -13.90 4.58 6.09
CA PRO A 110 -13.79 3.14 6.26
C PRO A 110 -15.05 2.41 5.76
N PHE A 111 -14.84 1.23 5.18
CA PHE A 111 -15.88 0.25 4.86
C PHE A 111 -16.33 -0.53 6.11
N GLU A 112 -17.35 -1.37 5.99
CA GLU A 112 -17.91 -2.14 7.12
C GLU A 112 -16.88 -3.03 7.82
N ALA A 113 -15.95 -3.60 7.05
CA ALA A 113 -14.83 -4.39 7.58
C ALA A 113 -13.79 -3.55 8.34
N GLY A 114 -13.84 -2.22 8.21
CA GLY A 114 -12.95 -1.26 8.89
C GLY A 114 -11.80 -0.72 8.04
N GLY A 115 -11.52 -1.35 6.89
CA GLY A 115 -10.49 -0.92 5.93
C GLY A 115 -10.91 0.29 5.11
N VAL A 116 -9.94 0.98 4.55
CA VAL A 116 -10.19 2.15 3.69
C VAL A 116 -10.29 1.79 2.21
N TRP A 117 -9.94 0.56 1.82
CA TRP A 117 -10.09 0.06 0.45
C TRP A 117 -10.96 -1.18 0.43
N GLU A 118 -11.71 -1.35 -0.66
CA GLU A 118 -12.52 -2.53 -0.90
C GLU A 118 -12.28 -3.03 -2.33
N THR A 119 -12.16 -4.35 -2.49
CA THR A 119 -12.18 -4.97 -3.82
C THR A 119 -13.62 -5.03 -4.30
N ILE A 120 -13.90 -4.32 -5.39
CA ILE A 120 -15.24 -4.12 -5.91
C ILE A 120 -15.58 -5.01 -7.10
N GLY A 121 -14.60 -5.73 -7.62
CA GLY A 121 -14.79 -6.67 -8.71
C GLY A 121 -13.48 -6.95 -9.41
N ARG A 122 -13.60 -7.45 -10.64
CA ARG A 122 -12.47 -7.62 -11.55
C ARG A 122 -12.73 -6.86 -12.85
N GLY A 123 -11.69 -6.26 -13.40
CA GLY A 123 -11.68 -5.70 -14.74
C GLY A 123 -10.90 -6.62 -15.68
N VAL A 124 -11.39 -6.82 -16.89
CA VAL A 124 -10.65 -7.55 -17.93
C VAL A 124 -9.99 -6.54 -18.86
N VAL A 125 -8.68 -6.65 -19.06
CA VAL A 125 -7.95 -5.87 -20.05
C VAL A 125 -7.68 -6.72 -21.28
N GLU A 126 -7.98 -6.17 -22.45
CA GLU A 126 -7.74 -6.82 -23.74
C GLU A 126 -6.64 -6.13 -24.55
N LYS A 127 -6.01 -6.90 -25.43
CA LYS A 127 -5.05 -6.36 -26.39
C LYS A 127 -5.76 -5.47 -27.42
N PRO A 128 -5.15 -4.37 -27.87
CA PRO A 128 -5.65 -3.64 -29.02
C PRO A 128 -5.46 -4.45 -30.31
N ALA A 129 -6.34 -4.24 -31.28
CA ALA A 129 -6.25 -4.89 -32.60
C ALA A 129 -5.01 -4.44 -33.41
N ASN A 130 -4.53 -3.23 -33.14
CA ASN A 130 -3.29 -2.68 -33.71
C ASN A 130 -2.52 -1.98 -32.60
N PHE A 131 -1.21 -2.17 -32.58
CA PHE A 131 -0.33 -1.50 -31.61
C PHE A 131 0.11 -0.14 -32.16
N PRO A 132 0.04 0.93 -31.33
CA PRO A 132 0.49 2.26 -31.74
C PRO A 132 2.02 2.34 -31.82
N ASP A 133 2.53 3.46 -32.31
CA ASP A 133 3.95 3.78 -32.24
C ASP A 133 4.42 3.84 -30.76
N PRO A 134 5.62 3.33 -30.42
CA PRO A 134 6.17 3.39 -29.06
C PRO A 134 6.17 4.78 -28.42
N SER A 135 6.14 5.86 -29.21
CA SER A 135 6.10 7.24 -28.71
C SER A 135 4.88 7.57 -27.85
N VAL A 136 3.85 6.71 -27.79
CA VAL A 136 2.71 6.88 -26.88
C VAL A 136 3.04 6.51 -25.43
N LEU A 137 4.14 5.78 -25.20
CA LEU A 137 4.55 5.36 -23.86
C LEU A 137 5.32 6.50 -23.18
N PRO A 138 5.08 6.76 -21.89
CA PRO A 138 5.77 7.82 -21.14
C PRO A 138 7.14 7.33 -20.65
N VAL A 139 8.03 6.95 -21.58
CA VAL A 139 9.40 6.52 -21.28
C VAL A 139 10.23 7.73 -20.81
N GLU A 140 10.80 7.67 -19.61
CA GLU A 140 11.64 8.77 -19.09
C GLU A 140 13.12 8.58 -19.46
N ILE A 141 13.62 7.35 -19.40
CA ILE A 141 14.99 6.99 -19.72
C ILE A 141 14.96 6.02 -20.91
N GLU A 142 15.34 6.52 -22.09
CA GLU A 142 15.37 5.74 -23.33
C GLU A 142 16.59 4.82 -23.40
N ALA A 143 16.38 3.60 -23.89
CA ALA A 143 17.44 2.63 -24.17
C ALA A 143 17.41 2.16 -25.62
N GLY A 144 16.24 1.75 -26.12
CA GLY A 144 16.06 1.26 -27.49
C GLY A 144 16.90 0.02 -27.82
N GLN A 145 17.18 -0.83 -26.84
CA GLN A 145 18.11 -1.96 -26.94
C GLN A 145 17.40 -3.28 -27.19
N ASP A 146 17.83 -4.03 -28.20
CA ASP A 146 17.38 -5.41 -28.43
C ASP A 146 18.09 -6.33 -27.44
N VAL A 147 17.35 -6.90 -26.48
CA VAL A 147 17.92 -7.70 -25.40
C VAL A 147 18.02 -9.19 -25.75
N VAL A 148 17.10 -9.65 -26.58
CA VAL A 148 17.07 -10.97 -27.24
C VAL A 148 16.38 -10.83 -28.60
N PRO A 149 16.57 -11.77 -29.55
CA PRO A 149 15.88 -11.69 -30.83
C PRO A 149 14.35 -11.59 -30.66
N GLY A 150 13.75 -10.56 -31.26
CA GLY A 150 12.31 -10.33 -31.22
C GLY A 150 11.80 -9.52 -30.02
N ILE A 151 12.66 -9.10 -29.09
CA ILE A 151 12.28 -8.27 -27.93
C ILE A 151 13.26 -7.10 -27.73
N ARG A 152 12.70 -5.90 -27.63
CA ARG A 152 13.41 -4.65 -27.34
C ARG A 152 13.01 -4.09 -25.99
N LEU A 153 14.00 -3.72 -25.18
CA LEU A 153 13.81 -2.81 -24.05
C LEU A 153 13.80 -1.38 -24.61
N LEU A 154 12.63 -0.73 -24.57
CA LEU A 154 12.47 0.66 -25.01
C LEU A 154 13.11 1.63 -24.02
N GLY A 155 12.95 1.36 -22.72
CA GLY A 155 13.44 2.20 -21.64
C GLY A 155 12.76 1.91 -20.31
N TRP A 156 12.88 2.82 -19.36
CA TRP A 156 12.27 2.73 -18.02
C TRP A 156 11.95 4.12 -17.43
N ASN A 157 11.20 4.15 -16.33
CA ASN A 157 11.03 5.36 -15.53
C ASN A 157 12.16 5.52 -14.51
N ALA A 158 12.46 6.75 -14.12
CA ALA A 158 13.48 7.03 -13.12
C ALA A 158 13.22 6.27 -11.80
N VAL A 159 14.29 5.71 -11.25
CA VAL A 159 14.29 5.06 -9.94
C VAL A 159 14.55 6.10 -8.84
N PRO A 160 14.07 5.88 -7.60
CA PRO A 160 14.30 6.84 -6.53
C PRO A 160 15.81 6.99 -6.25
N ALA A 161 16.24 8.21 -5.91
CA ALA A 161 17.65 8.49 -5.62
C ALA A 161 18.12 7.82 -4.32
N SER A 162 17.22 7.62 -3.35
CA SER A 162 17.48 6.89 -2.12
C SER A 162 16.29 6.01 -1.71
N ALA A 163 16.59 4.99 -0.91
CA ALA A 163 15.61 4.11 -0.29
C ALA A 163 16.17 3.57 1.04
N ARG A 164 15.29 3.08 1.91
CA ARG A 164 15.68 2.39 3.14
C ARG A 164 15.73 0.88 2.95
N PRO A 165 16.56 0.15 3.72
CA PRO A 165 16.53 -1.31 3.73
C PRO A 165 15.12 -1.84 4.03
N GLY A 166 14.63 -2.79 3.22
CA GLY A 166 13.29 -3.35 3.35
C GLY A 166 12.21 -2.68 2.49
N GLU A 167 12.45 -1.46 1.99
CA GLU A 167 11.47 -0.77 1.14
C GLU A 167 11.27 -1.50 -0.19
N THR A 168 10.09 -1.32 -0.77
CA THR A 168 9.76 -1.89 -2.08
C THR A 168 9.93 -0.83 -3.16
N LEU A 169 10.84 -1.06 -4.11
CA LEU A 169 11.00 -0.24 -5.29
C LEU A 169 9.90 -0.57 -6.30
N SER A 170 9.32 0.45 -6.92
CA SER A 170 8.44 0.30 -8.07
C SER A 170 9.22 0.60 -9.34
N LEU A 171 9.42 -0.41 -10.19
CA LEU A 171 10.22 -0.32 -11.41
C LEU A 171 9.30 -0.45 -12.62
N THR A 172 9.22 0.61 -13.45
CA THR A 172 8.43 0.57 -14.69
C THR A 172 9.36 0.36 -15.87
N LEU A 173 9.25 -0.78 -16.55
CA LEU A 173 10.05 -1.13 -17.73
C LEU A 173 9.15 -1.19 -18.96
N TYR A 174 9.60 -0.58 -20.06
CA TYR A 174 8.86 -0.52 -21.31
C TYR A 174 9.48 -1.43 -22.35
N TRP A 175 8.68 -2.33 -22.90
CA TRP A 175 9.11 -3.35 -23.84
C TRP A 175 8.37 -3.23 -25.16
N GLN A 176 9.03 -3.66 -26.23
CA GLN A 176 8.43 -3.83 -27.55
C GLN A 176 8.75 -5.21 -28.12
N ALA A 177 7.72 -5.86 -28.63
CA ALA A 177 7.82 -7.09 -29.39
C ALA A 177 8.13 -6.77 -30.87
N LEU A 178 9.32 -7.14 -31.35
CA LEU A 178 9.78 -6.83 -32.71
C LEU A 178 9.34 -7.88 -33.74
N PRO A 179 8.95 -7.51 -34.98
CA PRO A 179 8.51 -8.46 -35.99
C PRO A 179 9.53 -9.59 -36.25
N SER A 180 9.22 -10.81 -35.76
CA SER A 180 9.88 -12.11 -36.02
C SER A 180 9.61 -13.05 -34.84
N VAL A 181 8.53 -13.83 -34.93
CA VAL A 181 7.99 -14.69 -33.86
C VAL A 181 8.90 -15.86 -33.47
N ALA A 182 9.77 -16.34 -34.37
CA ALA A 182 10.49 -17.61 -34.20
C ALA A 182 11.48 -17.67 -33.01
N ALA A 183 11.71 -16.56 -32.31
CA ALA A 183 12.71 -16.47 -31.24
C ALA A 183 12.23 -15.84 -29.93
N ARG A 184 10.94 -15.50 -29.77
CA ARG A 184 10.41 -15.04 -28.47
C ARG A 184 10.22 -16.25 -27.54
N ALA A 185 11.33 -16.78 -27.05
CA ALA A 185 11.33 -17.67 -25.90
C ALA A 185 10.98 -16.86 -24.64
N ALA A 186 10.67 -17.57 -23.54
CA ALA A 186 10.50 -16.95 -22.24
C ALA A 186 11.71 -16.06 -21.92
N LEU A 187 11.49 -14.74 -21.91
CA LEU A 187 12.50 -13.77 -21.48
C LEU A 187 12.59 -13.83 -19.96
N ALA A 188 13.71 -14.33 -19.46
CA ALA A 188 14.03 -14.23 -18.04
C ALA A 188 14.68 -12.88 -17.75
N LEU A 189 14.21 -12.24 -16.68
CA LEU A 189 14.77 -11.05 -16.09
C LEU A 189 15.37 -11.38 -14.73
N GLU A 190 16.49 -10.76 -14.42
CA GLU A 190 16.98 -10.62 -13.06
C GLU A 190 17.19 -9.14 -12.76
N ILE A 191 16.65 -8.68 -11.64
CA ILE A 191 16.92 -7.33 -11.13
C ILE A 191 17.69 -7.49 -9.84
N TYR A 192 18.83 -6.83 -9.73
CA TYR A 192 19.69 -6.91 -8.55
C TYR A 192 20.38 -5.59 -8.25
N LEU A 193 20.78 -5.42 -7.00
CA LEU A 193 21.74 -4.39 -6.63
C LEU A 193 23.16 -4.93 -6.79
N GLU A 194 24.08 -4.05 -7.17
CA GLU A 194 25.51 -4.34 -7.19
C GLU A 194 26.30 -3.27 -6.43
N ARG A 195 27.27 -3.72 -5.62
CA ARG A 195 28.23 -2.87 -4.92
C ARG A 195 29.50 -3.66 -4.62
N ASP A 196 30.66 -3.07 -4.90
CA ASP A 196 31.99 -3.64 -4.60
C ASP A 196 32.18 -5.08 -5.15
N GLY A 197 31.55 -5.38 -6.29
CA GLY A 197 31.58 -6.70 -6.93
C GLY A 197 30.68 -7.76 -6.29
N MET A 198 29.87 -7.39 -5.29
CA MET A 198 28.83 -8.23 -4.70
C MET A 198 27.46 -7.88 -5.30
N THR A 199 26.57 -8.87 -5.39
CA THR A 199 25.21 -8.70 -5.92
C THR A 199 24.15 -9.12 -4.89
N TRP A 200 23.01 -8.44 -4.92
CA TRP A 200 21.83 -8.74 -4.11
C TRP A 200 20.61 -8.87 -5.03
N PRO A 201 20.12 -10.10 -5.28
CA PRO A 201 18.95 -10.30 -6.15
C PRO A 201 17.69 -9.71 -5.50
N LEU A 202 16.92 -8.99 -6.30
CA LEU A 202 15.65 -8.37 -5.91
C LEU A 202 14.45 -9.02 -6.61
N TYR A 203 14.65 -9.48 -7.84
CA TYR A 203 13.61 -10.10 -8.66
C TYR A 203 14.22 -11.11 -9.63
N SER A 204 13.51 -12.21 -9.88
CA SER A 204 13.81 -13.18 -10.93
C SER A 204 12.50 -13.71 -11.50
N GLY A 205 12.30 -13.61 -12.82
CA GLY A 205 11.04 -13.98 -13.46
C GLY A 205 10.90 -13.46 -14.88
N GLY A 206 9.68 -13.46 -15.40
CA GLY A 206 9.36 -12.85 -16.69
C GLY A 206 9.26 -11.32 -16.63
N PRO A 207 9.07 -10.64 -17.78
CA PRO A 207 8.83 -9.20 -17.84
C PRO A 207 7.47 -8.75 -17.30
N VAL A 208 6.56 -9.66 -16.96
CA VAL A 208 5.28 -9.32 -16.31
C VAL A 208 4.96 -10.41 -15.27
N GLY A 209 5.95 -10.75 -14.45
CA GLY A 209 5.87 -11.91 -13.57
C GLY A 209 5.54 -13.20 -14.32
N ASP A 210 4.71 -14.03 -13.68
CA ASP A 210 4.16 -15.27 -14.26
C ASP A 210 2.82 -15.04 -14.97
N THR A 211 2.32 -13.80 -15.02
CA THR A 211 0.96 -13.49 -15.50
C THR A 211 0.87 -13.37 -17.01
N TYR A 212 1.91 -12.82 -17.65
CA TYR A 212 1.92 -12.59 -19.09
C TYR A 212 3.33 -12.66 -19.69
N GLY A 213 3.76 -13.90 -19.97
CA GLY A 213 5.08 -14.20 -20.52
C GLY A 213 5.29 -13.67 -21.95
N ALA A 214 6.56 -13.38 -22.27
CA ALA A 214 6.98 -12.79 -23.54
C ALA A 214 6.68 -13.63 -24.78
N GLU A 215 6.55 -14.95 -24.60
CA GLU A 215 6.11 -15.89 -25.64
C GLU A 215 4.68 -15.64 -26.13
N ASN A 216 3.87 -14.90 -25.36
CA ASN A 216 2.49 -14.55 -25.71
C ASN A 216 2.36 -13.19 -26.41
N TRP A 217 3.47 -12.45 -26.54
CA TRP A 217 3.46 -11.13 -27.15
C TRP A 217 3.27 -11.21 -28.66
N SER A 218 2.47 -10.31 -29.20
CA SER A 218 2.15 -10.18 -30.63
C SER A 218 3.16 -9.28 -31.34
N ASP A 219 3.27 -9.38 -32.66
CA ASP A 219 4.17 -8.49 -33.42
C ASP A 219 3.78 -7.01 -33.24
N GLY A 220 4.76 -6.19 -32.87
CA GLY A 220 4.58 -4.77 -32.59
C GLY A 220 4.00 -4.48 -31.20
N GLU A 221 3.68 -5.50 -30.40
CA GLU A 221 3.08 -5.33 -29.08
C GLU A 221 3.97 -4.50 -28.16
N LEU A 222 3.37 -3.51 -27.50
CA LEU A 222 3.98 -2.73 -26.45
C LEU A 222 3.57 -3.34 -25.12
N VAL A 223 4.52 -3.51 -24.19
CA VAL A 223 4.25 -4.07 -22.87
C VAL A 223 4.93 -3.21 -21.81
N VAL A 224 4.15 -2.79 -20.80
CA VAL A 224 4.63 -2.02 -19.65
C VAL A 224 4.64 -2.92 -18.43
N ALA A 225 5.83 -3.34 -18.04
CA ALA A 225 6.10 -4.08 -16.83
C ALA A 225 6.13 -3.13 -15.63
N ARG A 226 5.48 -3.49 -14.53
CA ARG A 226 5.53 -2.75 -13.26
C ARG A 226 5.99 -3.69 -12.17
N GLU A 227 7.31 -3.83 -12.05
CA GLU A 227 7.91 -4.76 -11.11
C GLU A 227 8.02 -4.12 -9.72
N ARG A 228 7.65 -4.88 -8.70
CA ARG A 228 7.80 -4.50 -7.29
C ARG A 228 8.96 -5.28 -6.67
N ALA A 229 10.08 -4.60 -6.46
CA ALA A 229 11.32 -5.20 -5.99
C ALA A 229 11.58 -4.82 -4.53
N ARG A 230 11.40 -5.76 -3.60
CA ARG A 230 11.68 -5.51 -2.17
C ARG A 230 13.18 -5.57 -1.91
N LEU A 231 13.73 -4.51 -1.33
CA LEU A 231 15.11 -4.44 -0.89
C LEU A 231 15.33 -5.35 0.32
N PRO A 232 16.44 -6.10 0.41
CA PRO A 232 16.79 -6.83 1.63
C PRO A 232 16.85 -5.88 2.84
N ARG A 233 16.20 -6.28 3.95
CA ARG A 233 16.12 -5.48 5.18
C ARG A 233 17.48 -5.31 5.89
N THR A 234 18.44 -6.15 5.52
CA THR A 234 19.80 -6.21 6.06
C THR A 234 20.83 -5.51 5.18
N LEU A 235 20.40 -4.77 4.14
CA LEU A 235 21.33 -3.99 3.33
C LEU A 235 22.07 -2.97 4.20
N ASP A 236 23.38 -2.89 4.00
CA ASP A 236 24.20 -1.85 4.59
C ASP A 236 23.94 -0.51 3.88
N ALA A 237 24.10 0.58 4.61
CA ALA A 237 24.03 1.91 4.02
C ALA A 237 25.16 2.11 2.98
N GLY A 238 24.85 2.83 1.91
CA GLY A 238 25.81 3.19 0.87
C GLY A 238 25.19 3.29 -0.51
N ASP A 239 26.03 3.51 -1.51
CA ASP A 239 25.59 3.71 -2.89
C ASP A 239 25.70 2.39 -3.67
N TYR A 240 24.60 2.00 -4.31
CA TYR A 240 24.47 0.76 -5.08
C TYR A 240 24.11 1.11 -6.53
N ARG A 241 24.47 0.22 -7.45
CA ARG A 241 23.96 0.25 -8.83
C ARG A 241 22.79 -0.71 -8.93
N LEU A 242 21.66 -0.25 -9.47
CA LEU A 242 20.52 -1.10 -9.77
C LEU A 242 20.66 -1.62 -11.19
N MET A 243 20.72 -2.93 -11.33
CA MET A 243 21.00 -3.63 -12.58
C MET A 243 19.79 -4.44 -13.03
N LEU A 244 19.60 -4.52 -14.34
CA LEU A 244 18.69 -5.43 -15.03
C LEU A 244 19.51 -6.34 -15.93
N ALA A 245 19.48 -7.64 -15.68
CA ALA A 245 19.88 -8.65 -16.64
C ALA A 245 18.65 -9.13 -17.40
N ALA A 246 18.66 -9.01 -18.73
CA ALA A 246 17.60 -9.44 -19.61
C ALA A 246 18.21 -10.20 -20.80
N GLY A 247 18.04 -11.52 -20.81
CA GLY A 247 18.67 -12.37 -21.83
C GLY A 247 20.20 -12.29 -21.79
N GLN A 248 20.81 -11.71 -22.84
CA GLN A 248 22.27 -11.52 -22.91
C GLN A 248 22.72 -10.09 -22.57
N SER A 249 21.77 -9.22 -22.27
CA SER A 249 22.04 -7.80 -21.97
C SER A 249 22.02 -7.57 -20.47
N GLU A 250 22.97 -6.75 -20.00
CA GLU A 250 22.98 -6.20 -18.66
C GLU A 250 22.88 -4.68 -18.79
N VAL A 251 21.92 -4.08 -18.08
CA VAL A 251 21.56 -2.66 -18.19
C VAL A 251 21.57 -2.05 -16.80
N GLU A 252 22.29 -0.95 -16.61
CA GLU A 252 22.20 -0.16 -15.38
C GLU A 252 20.93 0.71 -15.43
N LEU A 253 19.97 0.41 -14.57
CA LEU A 253 18.72 1.17 -14.45
C LEU A 253 18.92 2.49 -13.71
N GLY A 254 19.94 2.58 -12.86
CA GLY A 254 20.32 3.79 -12.15
C GLY A 254 21.14 3.52 -10.90
N GLN A 255 21.47 4.61 -10.19
CA GLN A 255 22.11 4.55 -8.88
C GLN A 255 21.07 4.70 -7.78
N LEU A 256 21.26 3.95 -6.69
CA LEU A 256 20.39 3.96 -5.53
C LEU A 256 21.22 4.10 -4.26
N ARG A 257 20.98 5.16 -3.49
CA ARG A 257 21.55 5.29 -2.15
C ARG A 257 20.69 4.57 -1.12
N ILE A 258 21.23 3.53 -0.51
CA ILE A 258 20.62 2.90 0.66
C ILE A 258 20.94 3.71 1.90
N GLU A 259 19.89 4.20 2.55
CA GLU A 259 19.99 4.99 3.77
C GLU A 259 20.32 4.12 4.99
N GLY A 260 21.00 4.69 5.98
CA GLY A 260 21.22 4.03 7.25
C GLY A 260 19.93 4.03 8.08
N GLN A 261 19.48 2.85 8.49
CA GLN A 261 18.37 2.71 9.43
C GLN A 261 18.92 2.44 10.84
N PRO A 262 18.78 3.37 11.80
CA PRO A 262 19.15 3.09 13.19
C PRO A 262 18.21 2.00 13.73
N ARG A 263 18.77 0.88 14.18
CA ARG A 263 18.02 -0.25 14.74
C ARG A 263 18.50 -0.52 16.16
N GLN A 264 17.57 -0.90 17.02
CA GLN A 264 17.85 -1.29 18.40
C GLN A 264 17.47 -2.75 18.62
N PHE A 265 18.41 -3.56 19.11
CA PHE A 265 18.19 -4.99 19.40
C PHE A 265 18.36 -5.34 20.87
N ASP A 266 18.96 -4.44 21.66
CA ASP A 266 18.99 -4.59 23.10
C ASP A 266 17.70 -4.03 23.71
N PRO A 267 17.04 -4.76 24.64
CA PRO A 267 15.80 -4.30 25.25
C PRO A 267 15.97 -2.92 25.89
N PRO A 268 15.20 -1.90 25.48
CA PRO A 268 15.25 -0.59 26.11
C PRO A 268 14.71 -0.64 27.55
N ALA A 269 15.04 0.37 28.34
CA ALA A 269 14.37 0.63 29.59
C ALA A 269 12.96 1.18 29.32
N VAL A 270 11.98 0.69 30.09
CA VAL A 270 10.59 1.15 30.10
C VAL A 270 10.09 1.18 31.55
N GLN A 271 9.10 2.01 31.84
CA GLN A 271 8.46 2.11 33.15
C GLN A 271 7.59 0.87 33.42
N THR A 272 6.82 0.44 32.42
CA THR A 272 5.93 -0.72 32.52
C THR A 272 6.26 -1.74 31.44
N ILE A 273 6.61 -2.96 31.86
CA ILE A 273 6.76 -4.11 30.96
C ILE A 273 5.37 -4.71 30.71
N SER A 274 5.02 -4.95 29.45
CA SER A 274 3.76 -5.59 29.05
C SER A 274 3.99 -7.03 28.59
N GLY A 275 4.76 -7.20 27.51
CA GLY A 275 4.97 -8.51 26.87
C GLY A 275 3.77 -9.03 26.08
N ALA A 276 2.73 -8.21 25.87
CA ALA A 276 1.53 -8.59 25.13
C ALA A 276 1.86 -8.89 23.66
N ARG A 277 1.40 -10.03 23.14
CA ARG A 277 1.73 -10.51 21.79
C ARG A 277 0.54 -10.33 20.84
N PHE A 278 0.79 -9.66 19.72
CA PHE A 278 -0.16 -9.41 18.65
C PHE A 278 0.11 -10.39 17.50
N GLY A 279 -0.69 -11.46 17.47
CA GLY A 279 -0.40 -12.64 16.66
C GLY A 279 1.00 -13.19 16.96
N ASP A 280 1.67 -13.65 15.90
CA ASP A 280 3.05 -14.17 15.99
C ASP A 280 4.11 -13.15 15.54
N VAL A 281 3.70 -11.94 15.15
CA VAL A 281 4.57 -10.98 14.43
C VAL A 281 5.13 -9.86 15.31
N ILE A 282 4.35 -9.32 16.24
CA ILE A 282 4.70 -8.11 17.01
C ILE A 282 4.32 -8.31 18.48
N ALA A 283 5.16 -7.84 19.40
CA ALA A 283 4.81 -7.69 20.80
C ALA A 283 4.85 -6.23 21.24
N LEU A 284 3.98 -5.82 22.15
CA LEU A 284 4.23 -4.63 22.96
C LEU A 284 5.20 -5.05 24.08
N TYR A 285 6.47 -4.68 23.94
CA TYR A 285 7.48 -4.96 24.95
C TYR A 285 7.17 -4.21 26.25
N GLY A 286 6.85 -2.92 26.15
CA GLY A 286 6.44 -2.11 27.29
C GLY A 286 6.13 -0.67 26.89
N PHE A 287 5.88 0.17 27.88
CA PHE A 287 5.48 1.56 27.66
C PHE A 287 5.83 2.46 28.85
N ASP A 288 5.93 3.76 28.55
CA ASP A 288 5.97 4.85 29.51
C ASP A 288 4.71 5.69 29.32
N LEU A 289 4.04 6.03 30.42
CA LEU A 289 2.81 6.82 30.39
C LEU A 289 2.89 7.92 31.44
N ALA A 290 2.79 9.16 30.99
CA ALA A 290 2.69 10.33 31.85
C ALA A 290 1.38 11.06 31.53
N ALA A 291 0.66 11.47 32.57
CA ALA A 291 -0.58 12.20 32.44
C ALA A 291 -0.68 13.30 33.50
N ALA A 292 -0.95 14.53 33.08
CA ALA A 292 -1.14 15.68 33.95
C ALA A 292 -1.99 16.75 33.24
N ASP A 293 -2.79 17.51 33.99
CA ASP A 293 -3.49 18.71 33.49
C ASP A 293 -4.28 18.55 32.18
N GLY A 294 -4.91 17.39 31.95
CA GLY A 294 -5.65 17.12 30.72
C GLY A 294 -4.78 16.74 29.51
N GLN A 295 -3.52 16.39 29.74
CA GLN A 295 -2.56 15.94 28.74
C GLN A 295 -2.09 14.51 29.02
N ILE A 296 -1.87 13.72 27.97
CA ILE A 296 -1.30 12.38 28.03
C ILE A 296 -0.12 12.30 27.07
N ASP A 297 1.05 11.95 27.61
CA ASP A 297 2.24 11.57 26.87
C ASP A 297 2.43 10.05 27.00
N LEU A 298 2.37 9.36 25.87
CA LEU A 298 2.52 7.91 25.81
C LEU A 298 3.67 7.54 24.87
N ARG A 299 4.63 6.78 25.40
CA ARG A 299 5.67 6.12 24.60
C ARG A 299 5.45 4.62 24.64
N LEU A 300 5.21 4.03 23.47
CA LEU A 300 5.17 2.59 23.29
C LEU A 300 6.53 2.09 22.82
N VAL A 301 6.88 0.87 23.24
CA VAL A 301 8.00 0.12 22.71
C VAL A 301 7.49 -1.20 22.16
N TRP A 302 7.55 -1.33 20.84
CA TRP A 302 7.21 -2.54 20.13
C TRP A 302 8.45 -3.40 19.96
N GLN A 303 8.27 -4.71 19.93
CA GLN A 303 9.31 -5.67 19.54
C GLN A 303 8.80 -6.47 18.34
N SER A 304 9.61 -6.52 17.29
CA SER A 304 9.43 -7.42 16.16
C SER A 304 9.73 -8.85 16.60
N LEU A 305 8.73 -9.73 16.54
CA LEU A 305 8.90 -11.16 16.84
C LEU A 305 9.28 -11.96 15.59
N GLN A 306 8.83 -11.50 14.42
CA GLN A 306 9.12 -12.09 13.13
C GLN A 306 9.04 -10.99 12.06
N ALA A 307 9.86 -11.09 11.01
CA ALA A 307 9.70 -10.24 9.83
C ALA A 307 8.31 -10.47 9.18
N THR A 308 7.67 -9.38 8.78
CA THR A 308 6.34 -9.36 8.13
C THR A 308 6.38 -8.45 6.92
N ASP A 309 5.69 -8.79 5.83
CA ASP A 309 5.57 -7.92 4.66
C ASP A 309 4.41 -6.92 4.75
N GLU A 310 3.61 -7.05 5.80
CA GLU A 310 2.49 -6.17 6.12
C GLU A 310 2.94 -4.91 6.87
N ASP A 311 2.27 -3.79 6.55
CA ASP A 311 2.43 -2.49 7.22
C ASP A 311 1.25 -2.26 8.18
N TYR A 312 1.41 -2.70 9.43
CA TYR A 312 0.40 -2.50 10.46
C TYR A 312 0.38 -1.05 10.94
N THR A 313 -0.82 -0.52 11.06
CA THR A 313 -1.14 0.74 11.72
C THR A 313 -1.40 0.47 13.20
N VAL A 314 -0.74 1.22 14.07
CA VAL A 314 -1.04 1.24 15.49
C VAL A 314 -2.18 2.23 15.71
N PHE A 315 -3.21 1.82 16.45
CA PHE A 315 -4.21 2.73 16.98
C PHE A 315 -4.02 2.86 18.48
N VAL A 316 -4.12 4.09 18.98
CA VAL A 316 -4.20 4.41 20.40
C VAL A 316 -5.47 5.21 20.63
N HIS A 317 -6.35 4.69 21.49
CA HIS A 317 -7.60 5.36 21.84
C HIS A 317 -7.62 5.74 23.31
N VAL A 318 -8.18 6.92 23.59
CA VAL A 318 -8.48 7.43 24.92
C VAL A 318 -10.00 7.42 25.09
N LEU A 319 -10.49 6.59 26.01
CA LEU A 319 -11.90 6.45 26.33
C LEU A 319 -12.25 7.24 27.59
N ASN A 320 -13.39 7.93 27.61
CA ASN A 320 -13.92 8.51 28.85
C ASN A 320 -14.54 7.43 29.78
N ALA A 321 -15.02 7.85 30.95
CA ALA A 321 -15.68 6.98 31.92
C ALA A 321 -16.95 6.25 31.39
N GLN A 322 -17.55 6.75 30.31
CA GLN A 322 -18.69 6.14 29.63
C GLN A 322 -18.27 5.12 28.56
N GLY A 323 -16.97 4.97 28.30
CA GLY A 323 -16.40 4.09 27.27
C GLY A 323 -16.42 4.71 25.87
N GLU A 324 -16.64 6.02 25.74
CA GLU A 324 -16.66 6.73 24.47
C GLU A 324 -15.25 7.20 24.12
N ILE A 325 -14.85 7.04 22.84
CA ILE A 325 -13.58 7.57 22.34
C ILE A 325 -13.65 9.08 22.33
N VAL A 326 -12.87 9.73 23.19
CA VAL A 326 -12.74 11.19 23.25
C VAL A 326 -11.50 11.71 22.50
N ALA A 327 -10.49 10.86 22.34
CA ALA A 327 -9.33 11.13 21.51
C ALA A 327 -8.76 9.83 20.92
N GLN A 328 -8.18 9.91 19.73
CA GLN A 328 -7.53 8.77 19.08
C GLN A 328 -6.40 9.23 18.15
N ARG A 329 -5.46 8.32 17.90
CA ARG A 329 -4.39 8.45 16.91
C ARG A 329 -4.17 7.10 16.25
N ASP A 330 -4.10 7.11 14.93
CA ASP A 330 -3.86 5.95 14.08
C ASP A 330 -2.70 6.29 13.14
N MET A 331 -1.60 5.55 13.20
CA MET A 331 -0.41 5.83 12.41
C MET A 331 0.48 4.59 12.30
N PHE A 332 1.34 4.56 11.29
CA PHE A 332 2.44 3.59 11.29
C PHE A 332 3.38 3.86 12.49
N PRO A 333 4.06 2.83 12.99
CA PRO A 333 5.05 3.04 14.04
C PRO A 333 6.17 4.01 13.65
N GLY A 334 6.91 4.49 14.65
CA GLY A 334 8.03 5.40 14.46
C GLY A 334 7.54 6.76 13.94
N ALA A 335 6.53 7.32 14.61
CA ALA A 335 5.94 8.60 14.25
C ALA A 335 5.33 8.65 12.83
N GLY A 336 4.81 7.52 12.33
CA GLY A 336 4.21 7.41 10.99
C GLY A 336 5.22 7.15 9.87
N ALA A 337 6.52 7.05 10.19
CA ALA A 337 7.59 6.96 9.20
C ALA A 337 8.24 5.59 9.10
N TYR A 338 8.03 4.68 10.06
CA TYR A 338 8.75 3.41 10.13
C TYR A 338 7.81 2.20 10.17
N PRO A 339 7.18 1.88 9.02
CA PRO A 339 6.17 0.84 8.96
C PRO A 339 6.78 -0.55 9.21
N THR A 340 5.93 -1.48 9.66
CA THR A 340 6.37 -2.79 10.18
C THR A 340 7.02 -3.68 9.13
N SER A 341 6.77 -3.45 7.83
CA SER A 341 7.48 -4.17 6.76
C SER A 341 8.94 -3.74 6.57
N LEU A 342 9.47 -2.82 7.38
CA LEU A 342 10.89 -2.49 7.41
C LEU A 342 11.64 -3.11 8.59
N TRP A 343 10.91 -3.63 9.58
CA TRP A 343 11.49 -4.15 10.81
C TRP A 343 12.25 -5.45 10.57
N LEU A 344 13.34 -5.63 11.32
CA LEU A 344 14.02 -6.93 11.45
C LEU A 344 13.48 -7.69 12.66
N GLU A 345 13.59 -9.01 12.62
CA GLU A 345 13.29 -9.85 13.78
C GLU A 345 14.14 -9.44 15.00
N GLY A 346 13.52 -9.35 16.16
CA GLY A 346 14.15 -8.95 17.42
C GLY A 346 14.34 -7.44 17.59
N GLU A 347 14.02 -6.62 16.59
CA GLU A 347 14.15 -5.17 16.66
C GLU A 347 13.13 -4.54 17.63
N TYR A 348 13.59 -3.58 18.43
CA TYR A 348 12.77 -2.73 19.28
C TYR A 348 12.51 -1.39 18.60
N VAL A 349 11.25 -0.98 18.53
CA VAL A 349 10.81 0.25 17.86
C VAL A 349 10.03 1.12 18.82
N HIS A 350 10.47 2.37 18.97
CA HIS A 350 9.79 3.38 19.76
C HIS A 350 8.68 4.07 18.95
N ASP A 351 7.59 4.36 19.64
CA ASP A 351 6.43 5.02 19.05
C ASP A 351 5.80 5.96 20.07
N GLU A 352 5.49 7.19 19.67
CA GLU A 352 5.16 8.28 20.59
C GLU A 352 3.82 8.92 20.23
N TYR A 353 3.01 9.16 21.26
CA TYR A 353 1.66 9.69 21.14
C TYR A 353 1.43 10.81 22.16
N HIS A 354 0.84 11.90 21.68
CA HIS A 354 0.45 13.04 22.51
C HIS A 354 -1.04 13.33 22.35
N PHE A 355 -1.72 13.48 23.49
CA PHE A 355 -3.12 13.88 23.56
C PHE A 355 -3.26 15.07 24.50
N ASP A 356 -4.00 16.08 24.07
CA ASP A 356 -4.28 17.31 24.80
C ASP A 356 -5.78 17.63 24.81
N GLY A 357 -6.15 18.64 25.60
CA GLY A 357 -7.53 19.14 25.64
C GLY A 357 -8.53 18.21 26.33
N LEU A 358 -8.06 17.23 27.10
CA LEU A 358 -8.92 16.36 27.90
C LEU A 358 -9.38 17.12 29.16
N ASP A 359 -10.58 16.79 29.67
CA ASP A 359 -11.04 17.33 30.96
C ASP A 359 -10.07 16.91 32.07
N PRO A 360 -9.40 17.86 32.78
CA PRO A 360 -8.48 17.56 33.87
C PRO A 360 -9.13 16.96 35.12
N ASN A 361 -10.47 16.79 35.15
CA ASN A 361 -11.16 16.06 36.22
C ASN A 361 -11.74 14.72 35.71
N GLY A 362 -11.46 14.38 34.45
CA GLY A 362 -11.95 13.16 33.82
C GLY A 362 -11.15 11.93 34.24
N MET A 363 -11.83 10.78 34.17
CA MET A 363 -11.20 9.47 34.21
C MET A 363 -11.14 8.92 32.78
N TYR A 364 -9.98 8.41 32.40
CA TYR A 364 -9.73 7.92 31.04
C TYR A 364 -9.08 6.55 31.01
N THR A 365 -9.55 5.69 30.12
CA THR A 365 -8.90 4.41 29.82
C THR A 365 -8.14 4.53 28.49
N ILE A 366 -6.84 4.23 28.52
CA ILE A 366 -6.02 4.19 27.31
C ILE A 366 -5.89 2.75 26.83
N LEU A 367 -6.13 2.52 25.54
CA LEU A 367 -5.93 1.23 24.90
C LEU A 367 -5.15 1.36 23.60
N ALA A 368 -4.48 0.28 23.22
CA ALA A 368 -3.71 0.22 21.98
C ALA A 368 -3.89 -1.12 21.25
N GLY A 369 -3.71 -1.10 19.93
CA GLY A 369 -3.60 -2.31 19.13
C GLY A 369 -3.14 -2.05 17.71
N LEU A 370 -3.14 -3.09 16.87
CA LEU A 370 -2.61 -3.06 15.51
C LEU A 370 -3.65 -3.55 14.50
N TYR A 371 -3.66 -2.94 13.31
CA TYR A 371 -4.52 -3.35 12.21
C TYR A 371 -3.90 -3.02 10.84
N LEU A 372 -4.36 -3.68 9.79
CA LEU A 372 -4.06 -3.32 8.41
C LEU A 372 -5.02 -2.21 7.97
N GLN A 373 -4.50 -1.02 7.65
CA GLN A 373 -5.34 0.11 7.22
C GLN A 373 -6.14 -0.21 5.95
N ASP A 374 -5.53 -0.96 5.04
CA ASP A 374 -6.13 -1.34 3.76
C ASP A 374 -7.44 -2.12 3.95
N THR A 375 -7.41 -3.19 4.77
CA THR A 375 -8.53 -4.14 4.93
C THR A 375 -9.32 -3.94 6.22
N GLY A 376 -8.75 -3.25 7.22
CA GLY A 376 -9.31 -3.12 8.56
C GLY A 376 -8.99 -4.30 9.49
N GLN A 377 -8.33 -5.33 8.97
CA GLN A 377 -8.03 -6.55 9.74
C GLN A 377 -7.15 -6.23 10.94
N ARG A 378 -7.62 -6.58 12.14
CA ARG A 378 -6.89 -6.36 13.40
C ARG A 378 -6.05 -7.56 13.77
N LEU A 379 -4.88 -7.32 14.37
CA LEU A 379 -4.11 -8.37 15.02
C LEU A 379 -4.75 -8.73 16.36
N SER A 380 -4.86 -10.02 16.62
CA SER A 380 -5.39 -10.53 17.88
C SER A 380 -4.34 -10.49 19.00
N VAL A 381 -4.77 -10.18 20.21
CA VAL A 381 -3.97 -10.21 21.45
C VAL A 381 -4.86 -10.74 22.57
N ASP A 382 -4.44 -11.82 23.26
CA ASP A 382 -5.21 -12.45 24.35
C ASP A 382 -6.70 -12.72 24.05
N SER A 383 -7.00 -13.19 22.83
CA SER A 383 -8.37 -13.39 22.30
C SER A 383 -9.20 -12.10 22.11
N GLN A 384 -8.58 -10.94 22.24
CA GLN A 384 -9.09 -9.62 21.89
C GLN A 384 -8.31 -9.06 20.69
N SER A 385 -8.52 -7.78 20.36
CA SER A 385 -7.81 -7.08 19.28
C SER A 385 -7.11 -5.79 19.74
N PHE A 386 -7.04 -5.60 21.05
CA PHE A 386 -6.40 -4.46 21.72
C PHE A 386 -6.02 -4.88 23.14
N ILE A 387 -5.15 -4.10 23.76
CA ILE A 387 -4.85 -4.17 25.18
C ILE A 387 -5.20 -2.86 25.84
N ILE A 388 -5.62 -2.92 27.11
CA ILE A 388 -5.72 -1.74 27.96
C ILE A 388 -4.33 -1.49 28.55
N LEU A 389 -3.80 -0.29 28.33
CA LEU A 389 -2.50 0.12 28.86
C LEU A 389 -2.63 0.57 30.31
N ASP A 390 -3.56 1.49 30.56
CA ASP A 390 -3.83 2.01 31.90
C ASP A 390 -5.22 2.68 31.98
N THR A 391 -5.68 2.95 33.21
CA THR A 391 -6.79 3.86 33.49
C THR A 391 -6.30 4.98 34.40
N ILE A 392 -6.30 6.20 33.87
CA ILE A 392 -5.83 7.38 34.58
C ILE A 392 -6.99 8.20 35.14
N ILE A 393 -6.73 8.86 36.26
CA ILE A 393 -7.55 9.94 36.80
C ILE A 393 -6.61 11.13 36.91
N PHE A 394 -6.91 12.21 36.22
CA PHE A 394 -6.17 13.46 36.41
C PHE A 394 -6.38 13.95 37.84
N SER A 395 -5.29 14.25 38.54
CA SER A 395 -5.29 14.64 39.95
C SER A 395 -5.17 16.15 40.14
#